data_AF-A0A8T4EFQ8-F1
#
_entry.id   AF-A0A8T4EFQ8-F1
#
_cell.length_a   1.000
_cell.length_b   1.000
_cell.length_c   1.000
_cell.angle_alpha   90.00
_cell.angle_beta   90.00
_cell.angle_gamma   90.00
#
_symmetry.space_group_name_H-M   'P 1'
#
loop_
_entity.id
_entity.type
_entity.pdbx_description
1 polymer ?
#
loop_
_entity_poly.entity_id
_entity_poly.type
_entity_poly.pdbx_seq_one_letter_code
_entity_poly.pdbx_strand_id
1 'polypeptide(L)'
;MERSLWRAVTEETDPLLAVEHLVENGADIGIAMVSSMGAVIYNGDEFYIVPLEKTNRRNILGASDAFLGAFIAGMVRQESMIDVSALASSAASIVMGTSCAEFTLDPEDMQRRQKALLERIVVK
;
A
#
# COMPACT_ATOMS: atom_id res chain seq x y z
N MET A 1 -17.17 9.48 -11.96
CA MET A 1 -17.06 9.34 -10.49
C MET A 1 -16.60 7.91 -10.23
N GLU A 2 -15.29 7.69 -10.11
CA GLU A 2 -14.76 6.37 -9.77
C GLU A 2 -15.29 5.97 -8.39
N ARG A 3 -15.92 4.80 -8.29
CA ARG A 3 -16.34 4.24 -6.99
C ARG A 3 -15.15 3.47 -6.43
N SER A 4 -14.62 3.93 -5.31
CA SER A 4 -13.62 3.15 -4.56
C SER A 4 -14.29 1.93 -3.92
N LEU A 5 -13.57 0.79 -3.89
CA LEU A 5 -14.11 -0.46 -3.36
C LEU A 5 -14.38 -0.39 -1.84
N TRP A 6 -13.55 0.34 -1.09
CA TRP A 6 -13.75 0.49 0.36
C TRP A 6 -15.08 1.18 0.70
N ARG A 7 -15.59 2.08 -0.14
CA ARG A 7 -16.88 2.73 0.08
C ARG A 7 -18.03 1.73 0.09
N ALA A 8 -17.92 0.63 -0.65
CA ALA A 8 -18.93 -0.43 -0.61
C ALA A 8 -18.91 -1.23 0.70
N VAL A 9 -17.80 -1.19 1.45
CA VAL A 9 -17.60 -1.95 2.69
C VAL A 9 -17.84 -1.08 3.93
N THR A 10 -17.42 0.18 3.88
CA THR A 10 -17.38 1.10 5.03
C THR A 10 -18.37 2.25 4.92
N GLU A 11 -19.01 2.42 3.76
CA GLU A 11 -19.79 3.62 3.38
C GLU A 11 -18.98 4.93 3.32
N GLU A 12 -17.70 4.89 3.71
CA GLU A 12 -16.81 6.04 3.75
C GLU A 12 -16.28 6.45 2.39
N THR A 13 -16.09 7.76 2.22
CA THR A 13 -15.47 8.36 1.02
C THR A 13 -14.02 8.75 1.23
N ASP A 14 -13.63 9.06 2.47
CA ASP A 14 -12.25 9.35 2.86
C ASP A 14 -11.50 8.05 3.18
N PRO A 15 -10.35 7.76 2.54
CA PRO A 15 -9.57 6.57 2.86
C PRO A 15 -9.07 6.52 4.31
N LEU A 16 -8.84 7.65 4.99
CA LEU A 16 -8.46 7.64 6.41
C LEU A 16 -9.62 7.11 7.27
N LEU A 17 -10.82 7.67 7.09
CA LEU A 17 -12.01 7.20 7.80
C LEU A 17 -12.33 5.75 7.44
N ALA A 18 -12.14 5.35 6.19
CA ALA A 18 -12.38 3.97 5.78
C ALA A 18 -11.47 2.98 6.53
N VAL A 19 -10.17 3.25 6.67
CA VAL A 19 -9.26 2.33 7.39
C VAL A 19 -9.49 2.37 8.90
N GLU A 20 -9.85 3.53 9.45
CA GLU A 20 -10.25 3.67 10.86
C GLU A 20 -11.49 2.83 11.15
N HIS A 21 -12.54 2.97 10.32
CA HIS A 21 -13.78 2.19 10.42
C HIS A 21 -13.52 0.68 10.36
N LEU A 22 -12.62 0.21 9.48
CA LEU A 22 -12.25 -1.21 9.42
C LEU A 22 -11.67 -1.71 10.75
N VAL A 23 -10.80 -0.91 11.38
CA VAL A 23 -10.16 -1.26 12.66
C VAL A 23 -11.17 -1.21 13.81
N GLU A 24 -12.02 -0.18 13.86
CA GLU A 24 -13.12 -0.08 14.84
C GLU A 24 -14.09 -1.26 14.78
N ASN A 25 -14.21 -1.91 13.61
CA ASN A 25 -15.05 -3.08 13.39
C ASN A 25 -14.30 -4.42 13.53
N GLY A 26 -13.09 -4.41 14.08
CA GLY A 26 -12.39 -5.60 14.55
C GLY A 26 -11.23 -6.08 13.67
N ALA A 27 -10.82 -5.33 12.64
CA ALA A 27 -9.55 -5.59 11.98
C ALA A 27 -8.38 -5.07 12.84
N ASP A 28 -7.28 -5.81 12.94
CA ASP A 28 -6.07 -5.30 13.61
C ASP A 28 -5.38 -4.19 12.80
N ILE A 29 -5.48 -4.27 11.47
CA ILE A 29 -4.87 -3.32 10.53
C ILE A 29 -5.84 -3.04 9.38
N GLY A 30 -6.17 -1.78 9.18
CA GLY A 30 -6.91 -1.28 8.01
C GLY A 30 -5.95 -0.79 6.93
N ILE A 31 -6.19 -1.16 5.66
CA ILE A 31 -5.38 -0.74 4.51
C ILE A 31 -6.30 -0.28 3.39
N ALA A 32 -6.09 0.94 2.88
CA ALA A 32 -6.78 1.47 1.70
C ALA A 32 -5.77 1.92 0.64
N MET A 33 -5.73 1.23 -0.50
CA MET A 33 -4.85 1.60 -1.61
C MET A 33 -5.51 2.65 -2.51
N VAL A 34 -4.95 3.85 -2.55
CA VAL A 34 -5.53 5.01 -3.25
C VAL A 34 -4.94 5.16 -4.65
N SER A 35 -5.23 4.20 -5.53
CA SER A 35 -4.80 4.21 -6.94
C SER A 35 -3.32 4.64 -7.09
N SER A 36 -3.00 5.62 -7.94
CA SER A 36 -1.65 6.15 -8.11
C SER A 36 -1.13 7.07 -7.00
N MET A 37 -1.93 7.38 -5.97
CA MET A 37 -1.52 8.25 -4.86
C MET A 37 -0.77 7.50 -3.77
N GLY A 38 -1.02 6.19 -3.60
CA GLY A 38 -0.36 5.39 -2.59
C GLY A 38 -1.29 4.48 -1.82
N ALA A 39 -1.06 4.35 -0.52
CA ALA A 39 -1.94 3.69 0.42
C ALA A 39 -2.03 4.48 1.73
N VAL A 40 -3.13 4.28 2.45
CA VAL A 40 -3.30 4.66 3.85
C VAL A 40 -3.39 3.38 4.65
N ILE A 41 -2.67 3.33 5.77
CA ILE A 41 -2.67 2.19 6.69
C ILE A 41 -2.97 2.72 8.09
N TYR A 42 -3.77 1.98 8.85
CA TYR A 42 -4.05 2.27 10.25
C TYR A 42 -3.93 0.99 11.06
N ASN A 43 -3.19 1.02 12.16
CA ASN A 43 -2.95 -0.14 13.03
C ASN A 43 -3.69 -0.05 14.38
N GLY A 44 -4.61 0.91 14.53
CA GLY A 44 -5.30 1.18 15.80
C GLY A 44 -4.68 2.29 16.64
N ASP A 45 -3.45 2.71 16.32
CA ASP A 45 -2.75 3.79 17.04
C ASP A 45 -2.29 4.92 16.09
N GLU A 46 -1.66 4.57 14.98
CA GLU A 46 -1.01 5.49 14.05
C GLU A 46 -1.51 5.30 12.62
N PHE A 47 -1.63 6.41 11.89
CA PHE A 47 -1.86 6.38 10.45
C PHE A 47 -0.54 6.47 9.69
N TYR A 48 -0.34 5.57 8.73
CA TYR A 48 0.79 5.60 7.81
C TYR A 48 0.28 5.99 6.42
N ILE A 49 0.66 7.19 5.98
CA ILE A 49 0.39 7.68 4.63
C ILE A 49 1.57 7.29 3.75
N VAL A 50 1.37 6.28 2.91
CA VAL A 50 2.41 5.60 2.15
C VAL A 50 2.34 6.04 0.69
N PRO A 51 3.28 6.85 0.18
CA PRO A 51 3.26 7.25 -1.21
C PRO A 51 3.68 6.10 -2.14
N LEU A 52 3.33 6.17 -3.42
CA LEU A 52 3.93 5.34 -4.48
C LEU A 52 5.15 6.02 -5.10
N GLU A 53 6.08 5.22 -5.64
CA GLU A 53 7.13 5.72 -6.52
C GLU A 53 6.53 5.99 -7.90
N LYS A 54 6.86 7.14 -8.49
CA LYS A 54 6.32 7.52 -9.80
C LYS A 54 6.83 6.56 -10.87
N THR A 55 5.91 6.07 -11.70
CA THR A 55 6.22 5.24 -12.87
C THR A 55 5.66 5.88 -14.14
N ASN A 56 6.36 5.69 -15.26
CA ASN A 56 5.92 6.20 -16.57
C ASN A 56 4.74 5.41 -17.15
N ARG A 57 4.51 4.20 -16.66
CA ARG A 57 3.38 3.32 -17.00
C ARG A 57 2.47 3.20 -15.78
N ARG A 58 1.17 2.96 -16.02
CA ARG A 58 0.15 2.83 -14.96
C ARG A 58 -0.71 1.58 -15.19
N ASN A 59 -0.07 0.42 -15.29
CA ASN A 59 -0.83 -0.83 -15.26
C ASN A 59 -1.29 -1.08 -13.83
N ILE A 60 -2.58 -0.96 -13.54
CA ILE A 60 -3.09 -1.17 -12.18
C ILE A 60 -3.32 -2.66 -11.86
N LEU A 61 -3.29 -3.54 -12.86
CA LEU A 61 -3.57 -4.97 -12.68
C LEU A 61 -2.47 -5.62 -11.83
N GLY A 62 -2.86 -6.20 -10.70
CA GLY A 62 -1.97 -6.89 -9.76
C GLY A 62 -1.21 -5.99 -8.80
N ALA A 63 -1.36 -4.65 -8.88
CA ALA A 63 -0.64 -3.73 -8.00
C ALA A 63 -1.08 -3.89 -6.53
N SER A 64 -2.38 -4.05 -6.28
CA SER A 64 -2.92 -4.33 -4.95
C SER A 64 -2.49 -5.69 -4.40
N ASP A 65 -2.40 -6.70 -5.27
CA ASP A 65 -2.01 -8.06 -4.87
C ASP A 65 -0.52 -8.10 -4.52
N ALA A 66 0.32 -7.42 -5.31
CA ALA A 66 1.74 -7.26 -5.01
C ALA A 66 1.97 -6.45 -3.74
N PHE A 67 1.18 -5.39 -3.52
CA PHE A 67 1.20 -4.62 -2.27
C PHE A 67 0.92 -5.54 -1.08
N LEU A 68 -0.20 -6.24 -1.10
CA LEU A 68 -0.64 -7.10 0.00
C LEU A 68 0.35 -8.25 0.24
N GLY A 69 0.84 -8.90 -0.81
CA GLY A 69 1.81 -9.98 -0.70
C GLY A 69 3.12 -9.52 -0.05
N ALA A 70 3.65 -8.37 -0.47
CA ALA A 70 4.85 -7.79 0.13
C ALA A 70 4.60 -7.31 1.57
N PHE A 71 3.44 -6.74 1.86
CA PHE A 71 3.03 -6.34 3.21
C PHE A 71 3.01 -7.54 4.16
N ILE A 72 2.31 -8.62 3.78
CA ILE A 72 2.25 -9.86 4.57
C ILE A 72 3.66 -10.45 4.77
N ALA A 73 4.49 -10.47 3.73
CA ALA A 73 5.86 -10.99 3.83
C ALA A 73 6.70 -10.20 4.84
N GLY A 74 6.60 -8.87 4.86
CA GLY A 74 7.28 -8.01 5.83
C GLY A 74 6.76 -8.22 7.26
N MET A 75 5.44 -8.33 7.44
CA MET A 75 4.83 -8.63 8.74
C MET A 75 5.30 -9.98 9.31
N VAL A 76 5.37 -11.02 8.48
CA VAL A 76 5.88 -12.35 8.88
C VAL A 76 7.34 -12.29 9.32
N ARG A 77 8.13 -11.38 8.74
CA ARG A 77 9.53 -11.13 9.12
C ARG A 77 9.66 -10.22 10.34
N GLN A 78 8.56 -9.77 10.93
CA GLN A 78 8.53 -8.87 12.09
C GLN A 78 9.26 -7.55 11.82
N GLU A 79 9.20 -7.08 10.57
CA GLU A 79 9.70 -5.75 10.20
C GLU A 79 8.79 -4.66 10.81
N SER A 80 9.31 -3.43 10.95
CA SER A 80 8.50 -2.32 11.48
C SER A 80 7.37 -1.94 10.51
N MET A 81 6.28 -1.36 11.01
CA MET A 81 5.15 -0.95 10.15
C MET A 81 5.59 -0.02 9.01
N ILE A 82 6.54 0.88 9.27
CA ILE A 82 7.13 1.77 8.26
C ILE A 82 7.89 0.97 7.20
N ASP A 83 8.73 0.02 7.62
CA ASP A 83 9.52 -0.81 6.70
C ASP A 83 8.63 -1.68 5.82
N VAL A 84 7.63 -2.33 6.42
CA VAL A 84 6.64 -3.15 5.73
C VAL A 84 5.82 -2.32 4.74
N SER A 85 5.41 -1.12 5.15
CA SER A 85 4.68 -0.18 4.30
C SER A 85 5.50 0.25 3.07
N ALA A 86 6.78 0.57 3.27
CA ALA A 86 7.69 0.94 2.19
C ALA A 86 7.95 -0.24 1.25
N LEU A 87 8.10 -1.46 1.79
CA LEU A 87 8.27 -2.68 1.02
C LEU A 87 7.04 -2.96 0.13
N ALA A 88 5.85 -2.85 0.70
CA ALA A 88 4.58 -3.05 0.01
C ALA A 88 4.39 -2.05 -1.13
N SER A 89 4.64 -0.77 -0.87
CA SER A 89 4.56 0.27 -1.90
C SER A 89 5.61 0.10 -3.00
N SER A 90 6.79 -0.42 -2.68
CA SER A 90 7.83 -0.74 -3.66
C SER A 90 7.38 -1.83 -4.63
N ALA A 91 6.79 -2.92 -4.10
CA ALA A 91 6.23 -4.00 -4.91
C ALA A 91 5.15 -3.48 -5.86
N ALA A 92 4.18 -2.72 -5.31
CA ALA A 92 3.11 -2.13 -6.10
C ALA A 92 3.63 -1.21 -7.21
N SER A 93 4.62 -0.36 -6.90
CA SER A 93 5.23 0.55 -7.87
C SER A 93 5.89 -0.20 -9.03
N ILE A 94 6.59 -1.31 -8.76
CA ILE A 94 7.20 -2.15 -9.80
C ILE A 94 6.13 -2.70 -10.73
N VAL A 95 5.05 -3.27 -10.17
CA VAL A 95 3.93 -3.82 -10.96
C VAL A 95 3.26 -2.74 -11.80
N MET A 96 3.05 -1.55 -11.23
CA MET A 96 2.48 -0.43 -11.98
C MET A 96 3.33 0.02 -13.17
N GLY A 97 4.64 -0.19 -13.09
CA GLY A 97 5.60 0.06 -14.15
C GLY A 97 5.56 -0.96 -15.30
N THR A 98 4.89 -2.10 -15.16
CA THR A 98 4.84 -3.14 -16.21
C THR A 98 3.71 -2.90 -17.21
N SER A 99 3.65 -3.73 -18.25
CA SER A 99 2.61 -3.68 -19.29
C SER A 99 1.56 -4.78 -19.20
N CYS A 100 1.73 -5.79 -18.33
CA CYS A 100 0.76 -6.87 -18.14
C CYS A 100 0.81 -7.42 -16.71
N ALA A 101 -0.08 -8.37 -16.41
CA ALA A 101 -0.17 -9.05 -15.12
C ALA A 101 1.00 -10.02 -14.82
N GLU A 102 1.84 -10.32 -15.82
CA GLU A 102 3.12 -11.00 -15.58
C GLU A 102 4.16 -9.96 -15.18
N PHE A 103 4.66 -10.10 -13.96
CA PHE A 103 5.71 -9.25 -13.43
C PHE A 103 6.72 -10.09 -12.67
N THR A 104 7.95 -9.60 -12.60
CA THR A 104 8.99 -10.13 -11.74
C THR A 104 9.37 -9.04 -10.76
N LEU A 105 9.41 -9.39 -9.49
CA LEU A 105 9.89 -8.50 -8.44
C LEU A 105 11.40 -8.74 -8.28
N ASP A 106 12.20 -7.81 -8.79
CA ASP A 106 13.64 -7.81 -8.59
C ASP A 106 13.95 -7.33 -7.15
N PRO A 107 14.60 -8.16 -6.31
CA PRO A 107 14.95 -7.78 -4.95
C PRO A 107 15.78 -6.49 -4.86
N GLU A 108 16.69 -6.24 -5.82
CA GLU A 108 17.53 -5.03 -5.80
C GLU A 108 16.71 -3.78 -6.10
N ASP A 109 15.80 -3.84 -7.08
CA ASP A 109 14.90 -2.73 -7.37
C ASP A 109 13.93 -2.49 -6.21
N MET A 110 13.39 -3.56 -5.60
CA MET A 110 12.54 -3.45 -4.43
C MET A 110 13.25 -2.71 -3.28
N GLN A 111 14.47 -3.11 -2.94
CA GLN A 111 15.25 -2.48 -1.87
C GLN A 111 15.58 -1.02 -2.17
N ARG A 112 15.96 -0.72 -3.43
CA ARG A 112 16.23 0.66 -3.87
C ARG A 112 15.00 1.56 -3.67
N ARG A 113 13.83 1.10 -4.11
CA ARG A 113 12.56 1.83 -3.98
C ARG A 113 12.13 1.96 -2.53
N GLN A 114 12.27 0.89 -1.74
CA GLN A 114 11.93 0.88 -0.33
C GLN A 114 12.69 1.97 0.41
N LYS A 115 14.02 2.02 0.21
CA LYS A 115 14.88 3.05 0.80
C LYS A 115 14.43 4.48 0.43
N ALA A 116 14.05 4.69 -0.83
CA ALA A 116 13.57 5.99 -1.29
C ALA A 116 12.19 6.37 -0.72
N LEU A 117 11.38 5.39 -0.33
CA LEU A 117 10.03 5.58 0.22
C LEU A 117 10.02 5.81 1.73
N LEU A 118 10.96 5.23 2.48
CA LEU A 118 11.04 5.37 3.94
C LEU A 118 10.99 6.84 4.39
N GLU A 119 11.74 7.71 3.73
CA GLU A 119 11.83 9.15 4.05
C GLU A 119 10.57 9.95 3.67
N ARG A 120 9.63 9.33 2.95
CA ARG A 120 8.43 9.97 2.40
C ARG A 120 7.14 9.49 3.06
N ILE A 121 7.20 8.46 3.91
CA ILE A 121 6.05 7.99 4.67
C ILE A 121 5.78 9.01 5.78
N VAL A 122 4.54 9.45 5.87
CA VAL A 122 4.09 10.34 6.95
C VAL A 122 3.33 9.50 7.96
N VAL A 123 3.79 9.53 9.20
CA VAL A 123 3.11 8.95 10.37
C VAL A 123 2.30 10.05 11.05
N LYS A 124 1.04 9.78 11.35
CA LYS A 124 0.15 10.69 12.08
C LYS A 124 -0.45 10.02 13.30
#